data_AF-A0A0L7LKI5-F1
#
_entry.id   AF-A0A0L7LKI5-F1
#
_cell.length_a   1.000
_cell.length_b   1.000
_cell.length_c   1.000
_cell.angle_alpha   90.00
_cell.angle_beta   90.00
_cell.angle_gamma   90.00
#
_symmetry.space_group_name_H-M   'P 1'
#
loop_
_entity.id
_entity.type
_entity.pdbx_description
1 polymer ?
#
loop_
_entity_poly.entity_id
_entity_poly.type
_entity_poly.pdbx_seq_one_letter_code
_entity_poly.pdbx_strand_id
1 'polypeptide(L)'
;MDSSYGNWDPDVAFLSELLQSKQLHALVQVHNKIVAKGKDDKFYPLLSNAMQVTLEVLQTLAGVLPVSKEYQELLSVLHKPHFQAILCTHDAVAQKDYYPHLPDGGALSAEPIVGATIKTCEETGKIVIARVMHGGAADRSGLIHAGDEVIEQSSEGTITFKLVPSFGKGGSRESKVRVRALFDYDSSEDPYIPCKEAGLNFRKGDVLHIVSQDDAYWYD
;
A
#
# COMPACT_ATOMS: atom_id res chain seq x y z
N MET A 1 -51.18 19.91 9.35
CA MET A 1 -50.50 19.12 8.31
C MET A 1 -49.51 20.05 7.67
N ASP A 2 -48.26 20.06 8.13
CA ASP A 2 -47.18 20.57 7.29
C ASP A 2 -45.81 20.06 7.75
N SER A 3 -45.05 19.63 6.74
CA SER A 3 -43.58 19.60 6.64
C SER A 3 -42.74 18.91 7.73
N SER A 4 -42.55 17.60 7.57
CA SER A 4 -41.39 16.88 8.10
C SER A 4 -40.75 16.03 6.99
N TYR A 5 -40.17 16.70 6.00
CA TYR A 5 -39.24 16.12 5.03
C TYR A 5 -38.01 17.00 4.94
N GLY A 6 -36.83 16.39 5.05
CA GLY A 6 -35.60 16.97 4.52
C GLY A 6 -34.52 17.25 5.56
N ASN A 7 -33.88 16.19 6.06
CA ASN A 7 -32.43 16.21 6.15
C ASN A 7 -31.93 14.77 5.97
N TRP A 8 -31.78 14.34 4.72
CA TRP A 8 -31.03 13.11 4.46
C TRP A 8 -29.57 13.38 4.80
N ASP A 9 -28.97 12.47 5.53
CA ASP A 9 -27.54 12.47 5.80
C ASP A 9 -26.78 12.63 4.46
N PRO A 10 -25.85 13.60 4.31
CA PRO A 10 -25.10 13.83 3.07
C PRO A 10 -24.44 12.56 2.53
N ASP A 11 -24.07 11.62 3.40
CA ASP A 11 -23.50 10.34 3.01
C ASP A 11 -24.51 9.46 2.27
N VAL A 12 -25.78 9.49 2.68
CA VAL A 12 -26.85 8.72 2.04
C VAL A 12 -27.19 9.29 0.66
N ALA A 13 -27.16 10.61 0.51
CA ALA A 13 -27.34 11.25 -0.79
C ALA A 13 -26.21 10.91 -1.75
N PHE A 14 -24.96 10.99 -1.29
CA PHE A 14 -23.78 10.61 -2.07
C PHE A 14 -23.82 9.15 -2.51
N LEU A 15 -24.09 8.23 -1.58
CA LEU A 15 -24.18 6.80 -1.90
C LEU A 15 -25.30 6.51 -2.88
N SER A 16 -26.45 7.19 -2.76
CA SER A 16 -27.55 7.04 -3.72
C SER A 16 -27.13 7.47 -5.12
N GLU A 17 -26.41 8.58 -5.26
CA GLU A 17 -25.91 9.06 -6.56
C GLU A 17 -24.86 8.10 -7.14
N LEU A 18 -23.89 7.70 -6.34
CA LEU A 18 -22.83 6.77 -6.74
C LEU A 18 -23.41 5.41 -7.18
N LEU A 19 -24.35 4.87 -6.40
CA LEU A 19 -25.01 3.60 -6.70
C LEU A 19 -26.03 3.69 -7.84
N GLN A 20 -26.41 4.88 -8.29
CA GLN A 20 -27.23 5.06 -9.51
C GLN A 20 -26.37 5.29 -10.76
N SER A 21 -25.03 5.41 -10.61
CA SER A 21 -24.11 5.59 -11.72
C SER A 21 -24.10 4.39 -12.67
N LYS A 22 -24.41 4.66 -13.95
CA LYS A 22 -24.37 3.65 -15.03
C LYS A 22 -22.95 3.15 -15.28
N GLN A 23 -21.95 4.00 -15.10
CA GLN A 23 -20.54 3.66 -15.26
C GLN A 23 -20.10 2.66 -14.19
N LEU A 24 -20.47 2.91 -12.93
CA LEU A 24 -20.19 1.99 -11.83
C LEU A 24 -20.88 0.65 -12.07
N HIS A 25 -22.15 0.65 -12.52
CA HIS A 25 -22.87 -0.58 -12.84
C HIS A 25 -22.18 -1.39 -13.93
N ALA A 26 -21.73 -0.74 -15.00
CA ALA A 26 -20.99 -1.41 -16.07
C ALA A 26 -19.67 -2.02 -15.56
N LEU A 27 -18.91 -1.26 -14.75
CA LEU A 27 -17.66 -1.73 -14.16
C LEU A 27 -17.88 -2.93 -13.23
N VAL A 28 -18.87 -2.85 -12.35
CA VAL A 28 -19.24 -3.95 -11.44
C VAL A 28 -19.70 -5.17 -12.22
N GLN A 29 -20.45 -5.01 -13.32
CA GLN A 29 -20.84 -6.13 -14.17
C GLN A 29 -19.63 -6.81 -14.82
N VAL A 30 -18.65 -6.04 -15.31
CA VAL A 30 -17.41 -6.60 -15.87
C VAL A 30 -16.61 -7.31 -14.79
N HIS A 31 -16.42 -6.68 -13.63
CA HIS A 31 -15.74 -7.25 -12.47
C HIS A 31 -16.37 -8.58 -12.06
N ASN A 32 -17.69 -8.61 -11.89
CA ASN A 32 -18.42 -9.81 -11.50
C ASN A 32 -18.26 -10.94 -12.52
N LYS A 33 -18.24 -10.64 -13.81
CA LYS A 33 -17.98 -11.63 -14.87
C LYS A 33 -16.56 -12.19 -14.82
N ILE A 34 -15.56 -11.34 -14.58
CA ILE A 34 -14.16 -11.74 -14.46
C ILE A 34 -13.99 -12.63 -13.21
N VAL A 35 -14.50 -12.19 -12.05
CA VAL A 35 -14.42 -12.95 -10.80
C VAL A 35 -15.16 -14.29 -10.90
N ALA A 36 -16.33 -14.32 -11.53
CA ALA A 36 -17.07 -15.57 -11.75
C ALA A 36 -16.30 -16.58 -12.61
N LYS A 37 -15.45 -16.12 -13.52
CA LYS A 37 -14.60 -16.97 -14.36
C LYS A 37 -13.23 -17.27 -13.73
N GLY A 38 -12.72 -16.40 -12.87
CA GLY A 38 -11.43 -16.56 -12.18
C GLY A 38 -11.46 -17.43 -10.93
N LYS A 39 -12.63 -17.92 -10.49
CA LYS A 39 -12.78 -18.86 -9.37
C LYS A 39 -12.49 -20.33 -9.73
N ASP A 40 -12.06 -20.61 -10.96
CA ASP A 40 -11.67 -21.96 -11.36
C ASP A 40 -10.27 -22.26 -10.82
N ASP A 41 -10.19 -22.99 -9.69
CA ASP A 41 -8.94 -23.40 -9.01
C ASP A 41 -8.01 -24.27 -9.88
N LYS A 42 -8.42 -24.60 -11.10
CA LYS A 42 -7.64 -25.36 -12.06
C LYS A 42 -6.39 -24.63 -12.57
N PHE A 43 -6.37 -23.29 -12.52
CA PHE A 43 -5.27 -22.49 -13.05
C PHE A 43 -4.63 -21.64 -11.95
N TYR A 44 -3.48 -22.10 -11.46
CA TYR A 44 -2.63 -21.36 -10.53
C TYR A 44 -1.22 -21.24 -11.11
N PRO A 45 -0.50 -20.13 -10.83
CA PRO A 45 0.88 -19.98 -11.26
C PRO A 45 1.76 -20.99 -10.51
N LEU A 46 2.57 -21.76 -11.25
CA LEU A 46 3.54 -22.67 -10.65
C LEU A 46 4.70 -21.92 -9.99
N LEU A 47 5.07 -20.77 -10.57
CA LEU A 47 6.15 -19.90 -10.14
C LEU A 47 5.64 -18.45 -10.14
N SER A 48 6.28 -17.57 -9.36
CA SER A 48 5.98 -16.14 -9.37
C SER A 48 7.08 -15.28 -9.99
N ASN A 49 8.16 -15.90 -10.48
CA ASN A 49 9.40 -15.24 -10.91
C ASN A 49 9.98 -15.84 -12.21
N ALA A 50 9.12 -16.21 -13.16
CA ALA A 50 9.51 -16.86 -14.41
C ALA A 50 10.46 -16.01 -15.27
N MET A 51 10.39 -14.68 -15.17
CA MET A 51 11.33 -13.78 -15.84
C MET A 51 12.73 -13.89 -15.26
N GLN A 52 12.86 -13.91 -13.93
CA GLN A 52 14.14 -14.08 -13.25
C GLN A 52 14.80 -15.42 -13.61
N VAL A 53 14.02 -16.50 -13.60
CA VAL A 53 14.49 -17.82 -14.05
C VAL A 53 14.98 -17.78 -15.50
N THR A 54 14.28 -17.05 -16.38
CA THR A 54 14.69 -16.90 -17.77
C THR A 54 16.01 -16.14 -17.91
N LEU A 55 16.24 -15.10 -17.10
CA LEU A 55 17.52 -14.38 -17.06
C LEU A 55 18.66 -15.27 -16.57
N GLU A 56 18.43 -16.11 -15.56
CA GLU A 56 19.42 -17.08 -15.08
C GLU A 56 19.76 -18.14 -16.14
N VAL A 57 18.77 -18.61 -16.89
CA VAL A 57 19.00 -19.51 -18.04
C VAL A 57 19.84 -18.80 -19.10
N LEU A 58 19.52 -17.56 -19.46
CA LEU A 58 20.29 -16.77 -20.43
C LEU A 58 21.75 -16.55 -19.97
N GLN A 59 21.97 -16.25 -18.70
CA GLN A 59 23.30 -16.10 -18.11
C GLN A 59 24.09 -17.41 -18.16
N THR A 60 23.45 -18.53 -17.83
CA THR A 60 24.06 -19.86 -17.89
C THR A 60 24.46 -20.23 -19.31
N LEU A 61 23.61 -19.89 -20.29
CA LEU A 61 23.86 -20.16 -21.70
C LEU A 61 24.92 -19.22 -22.29
N ALA A 62 25.11 -18.01 -21.76
CA ALA A 62 26.05 -17.01 -22.29
C ALA A 62 27.52 -17.44 -22.23
N GLY A 63 27.88 -18.34 -21.30
CA GLY A 63 29.23 -18.90 -21.16
C GLY A 63 29.50 -20.12 -22.04
N VAL A 64 28.50 -20.59 -22.78
CA VAL A 64 28.59 -21.81 -23.60
C VAL A 64 28.70 -21.41 -25.07
N LEU A 65 29.72 -21.91 -25.77
CA LEU A 65 29.83 -21.68 -27.22
C LEU A 65 28.56 -22.23 -27.92
N PRO A 66 28.04 -21.61 -28.99
CA PRO A 66 26.84 -22.11 -29.65
C PRO A 66 27.03 -23.56 -30.13
N VAL A 67 26.50 -24.52 -29.38
CA VAL A 67 26.77 -25.95 -29.61
C VAL A 67 25.82 -26.53 -30.66
N SER A 68 24.59 -26.02 -30.74
CA SER A 68 23.55 -26.57 -31.62
C SER A 68 22.60 -25.51 -32.18
N LYS A 69 21.81 -25.90 -33.19
CA LYS A 69 20.79 -25.03 -33.79
C LYS A 69 19.66 -24.71 -32.79
N GLU A 70 19.30 -25.68 -31.97
CA GLU A 70 18.30 -25.55 -30.90
C GLU A 70 18.76 -24.54 -29.84
N TYR A 71 20.06 -24.53 -29.51
CA TYR A 71 20.63 -23.52 -28.61
C TYR A 71 20.43 -22.09 -29.17
N GLN A 72 20.70 -21.90 -30.46
CA GLN A 72 20.50 -20.60 -31.11
C GLN A 72 19.03 -20.21 -31.21
N GLU A 73 18.15 -21.16 -31.51
CA GLU A 73 16.71 -20.93 -31.55
C GLU A 73 16.14 -20.59 -30.17
N LEU A 74 16.57 -21.30 -29.12
CA LEU A 74 16.17 -21.01 -27.75
C LEU A 74 16.62 -19.61 -27.33
N LEU A 75 17.90 -19.26 -27.52
CA LEU A 75 18.39 -17.92 -27.24
C LEU A 75 17.61 -16.85 -28.01
N SER A 76 17.34 -17.11 -29.30
CA SER A 76 16.57 -16.20 -30.15
C SER A 76 15.16 -16.00 -29.59
N VAL A 77 14.48 -17.05 -29.12
CA VAL A 77 13.14 -16.94 -28.52
C VAL A 77 13.17 -16.20 -27.19
N LEU A 78 14.10 -16.54 -26.29
CA LEU A 78 14.19 -15.95 -24.95
C LEU A 78 14.56 -14.45 -24.97
N HIS A 79 15.27 -14.00 -26.01
CA HIS A 79 15.57 -12.58 -26.22
C HIS A 79 14.44 -11.79 -26.90
N LYS A 80 13.37 -12.44 -27.39
CA LYS A 80 12.27 -11.71 -28.04
C LYS A 80 11.52 -10.86 -27.01
N PRO A 81 11.28 -9.56 -27.29
CA PRO A 81 10.62 -8.66 -26.35
C PRO A 81 9.20 -9.13 -26.00
N HIS A 82 8.48 -9.73 -26.95
CA HIS A 82 7.13 -10.26 -26.69
C HIS A 82 7.14 -11.45 -25.74
N PHE A 83 8.16 -12.31 -25.82
CA PHE A 83 8.28 -13.46 -24.92
C PHE A 83 8.59 -12.98 -23.50
N GLN A 84 9.52 -12.04 -23.37
CA GLN A 84 9.81 -11.40 -22.09
C GLN A 84 8.59 -10.66 -21.52
N ALA A 85 7.83 -9.94 -22.34
CA ALA A 85 6.60 -9.26 -21.91
C ALA A 85 5.54 -10.24 -21.37
N ILE A 86 5.41 -11.42 -21.97
CA ILE A 86 4.54 -12.49 -21.47
C ILE A 86 5.03 -12.97 -20.09
N LEU A 87 6.35 -13.17 -19.91
CA LEU A 87 6.91 -13.57 -18.61
C LEU A 87 6.73 -12.50 -17.54
N CYS A 88 6.95 -11.22 -17.85
CA CYS A 88 6.68 -10.13 -16.93
C CYS A 88 5.20 -10.03 -16.56
N THR A 89 4.29 -10.21 -17.53
CA THR A 89 2.84 -10.20 -17.29
C THR A 89 2.43 -11.39 -16.43
N HIS A 90 3.02 -12.57 -16.69
CA HIS A 90 2.82 -13.76 -15.87
C HIS A 90 3.23 -13.49 -14.42
N ASP A 91 4.42 -12.94 -14.20
CA ASP A 91 4.93 -12.67 -12.85
C ASP A 91 4.05 -11.63 -12.14
N ALA A 92 3.64 -10.57 -12.83
CA ALA A 92 2.71 -9.57 -12.27
C ALA A 92 1.38 -10.21 -11.84
N VAL A 93 0.79 -11.08 -12.65
CA VAL A 93 -0.44 -11.79 -12.28
C VAL A 93 -0.21 -12.77 -11.14
N ALA A 94 0.90 -13.52 -11.18
CA ALA A 94 1.23 -14.54 -10.19
C ALA A 94 1.50 -13.95 -8.80
N GLN A 95 2.15 -12.78 -8.75
CA GLN A 95 2.43 -12.03 -7.53
C GLN A 95 1.22 -11.22 -7.04
N LYS A 96 0.13 -11.18 -7.81
CA LYS A 96 -1.03 -10.32 -7.60
C LYS A 96 -0.71 -8.82 -7.68
N ASP A 97 0.27 -8.50 -8.51
CA ASP A 97 0.85 -7.19 -8.77
C ASP A 97 0.14 -6.44 -9.92
N TYR A 98 -1.17 -6.66 -10.05
CA TYR A 98 -2.03 -6.03 -11.06
C TYR A 98 -2.85 -4.85 -10.51
N TYR A 99 -2.62 -4.50 -9.25
CA TYR A 99 -3.10 -3.23 -8.72
C TYR A 99 -2.34 -2.10 -9.39
N PRO A 100 -2.99 -0.98 -9.72
CA PRO A 100 -2.32 0.15 -10.36
C PRO A 100 -1.20 0.66 -9.46
N HIS A 101 0.04 0.42 -9.89
CA HIS A 101 1.21 1.12 -9.39
C HIS A 101 1.23 2.51 -9.98
N LEU A 102 1.53 3.50 -9.16
CA LEU A 102 1.62 4.87 -9.66
C LEU A 102 2.85 5.02 -10.53
N PRO A 103 2.78 5.85 -11.57
CA PRO A 103 3.94 6.15 -12.37
C PRO A 103 5.07 6.66 -11.48
N ASP A 104 6.24 6.03 -11.60
CA ASP A 104 7.50 6.51 -11.05
C ASP A 104 7.78 7.91 -11.63
N GLY A 105 7.39 8.93 -10.88
CA GLY A 105 7.52 10.33 -11.27
C GLY A 105 6.20 11.09 -11.16
N GLY A 106 5.86 11.49 -9.95
CA GLY A 106 4.82 12.48 -9.70
C GLY A 106 3.63 11.94 -8.93
N ALA A 107 3.45 12.49 -7.73
CA ALA A 107 2.28 12.35 -6.88
C ALA A 107 1.98 10.91 -6.46
N LEU A 108 2.56 10.55 -5.33
CA LEU A 108 2.03 9.55 -4.40
C LEU A 108 0.50 9.46 -4.50
N SER A 109 -0.01 8.32 -4.96
CA SER A 109 -1.35 7.91 -4.59
C SER A 109 -1.38 7.94 -3.08
N ALA A 110 -2.33 8.70 -2.59
CA ALA A 110 -3.03 8.28 -1.42
C ALA A 110 -3.62 6.88 -1.70
N GLU A 111 -2.83 5.83 -1.42
CA GLU A 111 -3.31 4.77 -0.53
C GLU A 111 -4.01 5.48 0.66
N PRO A 112 -5.04 4.89 1.30
CA PRO A 112 -5.48 5.44 2.59
C PRO A 112 -4.20 5.64 3.40
N ILE A 113 -4.11 6.74 4.16
CA ILE A 113 -2.91 7.11 4.92
C ILE A 113 -2.65 6.00 5.96
N VAL A 114 -2.10 4.86 5.52
CA VAL A 114 -1.92 3.65 6.30
C VAL A 114 -0.48 3.73 6.76
N GLY A 115 -0.34 4.18 7.99
CA GLY A 115 0.95 4.38 8.63
C GLY A 115 1.31 5.85 8.86
N ALA A 116 0.35 6.77 8.94
CA ALA A 116 0.59 8.04 9.60
C ALA A 116 -0.66 8.48 10.39
N THR A 117 -0.46 9.04 11.58
CA THR A 117 -1.54 9.59 12.42
C THR A 117 -1.59 11.10 12.27
N ILE A 118 -2.78 11.68 12.21
CA ILE A 118 -2.99 13.13 12.15
C ILE A 118 -3.43 13.68 13.51
N LYS A 119 -3.10 14.93 13.80
CA LYS A 119 -3.62 15.67 14.96
C LYS A 119 -3.98 17.09 14.57
N THR A 120 -4.89 17.69 15.32
CA THR A 120 -5.16 19.13 15.21
C THR A 120 -4.20 19.89 16.10
N CYS A 121 -3.53 20.90 15.56
CA CYS A 121 -2.68 21.81 16.31
C CYS A 121 -3.57 22.78 17.11
N GLU A 122 -3.54 22.71 18.44
CA GLU A 122 -4.41 23.52 19.32
C GLU A 122 -4.16 25.03 19.19
N GLU A 123 -2.94 25.46 18.87
CA GLU A 123 -2.57 26.88 18.74
C GLU A 123 -3.05 27.50 17.42
N THR A 124 -3.10 26.72 16.34
CA THR A 124 -3.33 27.22 14.98
C THR A 124 -4.61 26.70 14.34
N GLY A 125 -5.23 25.67 14.92
CA GLY A 125 -6.40 24.97 14.38
C GLY A 125 -6.12 24.10 13.15
N LYS A 126 -4.85 24.01 12.72
CA LYS A 126 -4.44 23.29 11.51
C LYS A 126 -4.32 21.79 11.75
N ILE A 127 -4.63 20.99 10.74
CA ILE A 127 -4.41 19.53 10.77
C ILE A 127 -2.96 19.26 10.37
N VAL A 128 -2.24 18.49 11.18
CA VAL A 128 -0.83 18.15 10.94
C VAL A 128 -0.59 16.66 11.12
N ILE A 129 0.42 16.12 10.43
CA ILE A 129 0.90 14.76 10.66
C ILE A 129 1.56 14.71 12.05
N ALA A 130 1.04 13.88 12.94
CA ALA A 130 1.57 13.70 14.29
C ALA A 130 2.75 12.71 14.33
N ARG A 131 2.62 11.60 13.58
CA ARG A 131 3.61 10.52 13.51
C ARG A 131 3.46 9.77 12.19
N VAL A 132 4.56 9.23 11.70
CA VAL A 132 4.63 8.26 10.62
C VAL A 132 5.05 6.91 11.22
N MET A 133 4.24 5.88 11.03
CA MET A 133 4.47 4.52 11.52
C MET A 133 5.48 3.81 10.63
N HIS A 134 6.52 3.26 11.25
CA HIS A 134 7.58 2.59 10.51
C HIS A 134 7.07 1.37 9.74
N GLY A 135 7.55 1.19 8.50
CA GLY A 135 7.12 0.12 7.61
C GLY A 135 5.72 0.31 7.00
N GLY A 136 4.99 1.38 7.34
CA GLY A 136 3.73 1.77 6.70
C GLY A 136 3.92 2.40 5.32
N ALA A 137 2.82 2.67 4.61
CA ALA A 137 2.86 3.31 3.29
C ALA A 137 3.51 4.70 3.33
N ALA A 138 3.19 5.48 4.36
CA ALA A 138 3.77 6.81 4.57
C ALA A 138 5.29 6.76 4.84
N ASP A 139 5.77 5.81 5.66
CA ASP A 139 7.20 5.62 5.93
C ASP A 139 7.96 5.18 4.67
N ARG A 140 7.44 4.17 3.96
CA ARG A 140 8.05 3.69 2.71
C ARG A 140 8.05 4.73 1.60
N SER A 141 7.11 5.68 1.63
CA SER A 141 7.10 6.79 0.67
C SER A 141 8.27 7.75 0.85
N GLY A 142 8.78 7.92 2.07
CA GLY A 142 9.81 8.91 2.41
C GLY A 142 9.43 10.37 2.12
N LEU A 143 8.16 10.64 1.79
CA LEU A 143 7.68 11.96 1.35
C LEU A 143 6.77 12.62 2.38
N ILE A 144 6.26 11.85 3.34
CA ILE A 144 5.40 12.32 4.42
C ILE A 144 6.22 12.31 5.70
N HIS A 145 6.24 13.42 6.42
CA HIS A 145 6.98 13.57 7.67
C HIS A 145 6.07 14.06 8.80
N ALA A 146 6.45 13.72 10.04
CA ALA A 146 5.81 14.31 11.20
C ALA A 146 5.99 15.84 11.18
N GLY A 147 4.90 16.57 11.37
CA GLY A 147 4.83 18.03 11.30
C GLY A 147 4.31 18.58 9.98
N ASP A 148 4.15 17.76 8.93
CA ASP A 148 3.57 18.23 7.66
C ASP A 148 2.12 18.68 7.86
N GLU A 149 1.77 19.84 7.31
CA GLU A 149 0.41 20.37 7.39
C GLU A 149 -0.46 19.74 6.30
N VAL A 150 -1.62 19.23 6.71
CA VAL A 150 -2.59 18.59 5.82
C VAL A 150 -3.63 19.63 5.41
N ILE A 151 -3.64 19.98 4.13
CA ILE A 151 -4.63 20.89 3.54
C ILE A 151 -5.62 20.05 2.74
N GLU A 152 -6.91 20.18 3.06
CA GLU A 152 -7.98 19.58 2.29
C GLU A 152 -8.21 20.37 0.99
N GLN A 153 -8.20 19.67 -0.15
CA GLN A 153 -8.60 20.20 -1.44
C GLN A 153 -9.65 19.28 -2.07
N SER A 154 -10.90 19.74 -2.04
CA SER A 154 -12.00 19.06 -2.73
C SER A 154 -11.99 19.40 -4.21
N SER A 155 -11.85 18.39 -5.07
CA SER A 155 -12.04 18.52 -6.51
C SER A 155 -13.01 17.43 -6.97
N GLU A 156 -14.20 17.86 -7.40
CA GLU A 156 -15.18 17.10 -8.19
C GLU A 156 -15.30 15.61 -7.79
N GLY A 157 -15.68 15.36 -6.53
CA GLY A 157 -15.99 14.03 -6.02
C GLY A 157 -14.80 13.25 -5.43
N THR A 158 -13.59 13.82 -5.43
CA THR A 158 -12.43 13.26 -4.73
C THR A 158 -11.89 14.28 -3.72
N ILE A 159 -11.84 13.89 -2.43
CA ILE A 159 -11.13 14.67 -1.39
C ILE A 159 -9.64 14.41 -1.58
N THR A 160 -8.88 15.43 -1.94
CA THR A 160 -7.45 15.34 -2.17
C THR A 160 -6.73 16.07 -1.05
N PHE A 161 -5.79 15.40 -0.37
CA PHE A 161 -5.00 16.05 0.68
C PHE A 161 -3.68 16.57 0.09
N LYS A 162 -3.45 17.87 0.24
CA LYS A 162 -2.18 18.51 -0.11
C LYS A 162 -1.35 18.68 1.16
N LEU A 163 -0.13 18.14 1.17
CA LEU A 163 0.81 18.31 2.27
C LEU A 163 1.67 19.55 2.05
N VAL A 164 1.81 20.37 3.08
CA VAL A 164 2.84 21.42 3.15
C VAL A 164 3.97 20.88 4.01
N PRO A 165 5.17 20.65 3.44
CA PRO A 165 6.31 20.13 4.18
C PRO A 165 6.68 21.06 5.33
N SER A 166 6.77 20.53 6.54
CA SER A 166 7.43 21.24 7.63
C SER A 166 8.93 21.10 7.46
N PHE A 167 9.68 22.21 7.53
CA PHE A 167 11.14 22.21 7.53
C PHE A 167 11.66 21.71 8.89
N GLY A 168 11.36 20.45 9.22
CA GLY A 168 11.80 19.72 10.40
C GLY A 168 12.80 18.64 10.00
N LYS A 169 13.89 18.53 10.74
CA LYS A 169 15.06 17.68 10.45
C LYS A 169 14.66 16.25 10.08
N GLY A 170 14.89 15.92 8.81
CA GLY A 170 14.98 14.54 8.35
C GLY A 170 16.07 13.79 9.12
N GLY A 171 15.74 12.55 9.46
CA GLY A 171 16.67 11.57 9.96
C GLY A 171 16.13 10.89 11.21
N SER A 172 15.52 9.72 11.03
CA SER A 172 15.61 8.71 12.07
C SER A 172 16.34 7.47 11.59
N ARG A 173 17.14 6.96 12.52
CA ARG A 173 18.04 5.82 12.41
C ARG A 173 17.23 4.56 12.66
N GLU A 174 17.29 3.61 11.72
CA GLU A 174 16.88 2.22 11.98
C GLU A 174 17.62 1.71 13.24
N SER A 175 16.89 1.51 14.33
CA SER A 175 17.42 0.85 15.52
C SER A 175 16.74 -0.51 15.64
N LYS A 176 17.32 -1.52 14.99
CA LYS A 176 16.83 -2.91 14.99
C LYS A 176 17.12 -3.60 16.33
N VAL A 177 16.35 -3.26 17.36
CA VAL A 177 16.51 -3.85 18.71
C VAL A 177 15.43 -4.91 18.93
N ARG A 178 15.81 -6.08 19.44
CA ARG A 178 14.85 -7.11 19.85
C ARG A 178 14.79 -7.16 21.36
N VAL A 179 13.60 -7.05 21.90
CA VAL A 179 13.34 -7.14 23.34
C VAL A 179 12.39 -8.28 23.63
N ARG A 180 12.40 -8.78 24.87
CA ARG A 180 11.42 -9.77 25.32
C ARG A 180 10.46 -9.10 26.30
N ALA A 181 9.17 -9.21 26.04
CA ALA A 181 8.13 -8.70 26.92
C ALA A 181 8.17 -9.41 28.27
N LEU A 182 8.17 -8.64 29.35
CA LEU A 182 8.17 -9.17 30.73
C LEU A 182 6.78 -9.07 31.40
N PHE A 183 5.81 -8.49 30.70
CA PHE A 183 4.42 -8.29 31.12
C PHE A 183 3.48 -8.39 29.90
N ASP A 184 2.17 -8.49 30.15
CA ASP A 184 1.13 -8.50 29.13
C ASP A 184 0.64 -7.08 28.86
N TYR A 185 0.34 -6.74 27.60
CA TYR A 185 -0.18 -5.43 27.20
C TYR A 185 -1.35 -5.57 26.23
N ASP A 186 -2.43 -4.84 26.53
CA ASP A 186 -3.61 -4.71 25.67
C ASP A 186 -3.89 -3.22 25.41
N SER A 187 -3.74 -2.81 24.16
CA SER A 187 -3.93 -1.43 23.72
C SER A 187 -5.38 -0.94 23.86
N SER A 188 -6.34 -1.85 23.92
CA SER A 188 -7.76 -1.49 24.09
C SER A 188 -8.06 -0.97 25.50
N GLU A 189 -7.31 -1.42 26.50
CA GLU A 189 -7.44 -1.05 27.91
C GLU A 189 -6.59 0.17 28.29
N ASP A 190 -5.64 0.59 27.44
CA ASP A 190 -4.78 1.74 27.70
C ASP A 190 -5.51 3.06 27.37
N PRO A 191 -5.73 3.96 28.36
CA PRO A 191 -6.38 5.25 28.12
C PRO A 191 -5.41 6.32 27.58
N TYR A 192 -4.10 6.06 27.61
CA TYR A 192 -3.05 7.01 27.23
C TYR A 192 -2.47 6.74 25.84
N ILE A 193 -2.84 5.62 25.20
CA ILE A 193 -2.38 5.32 23.84
C ILE A 193 -2.93 6.37 22.84
N PRO A 194 -2.06 6.98 22.00
CA PRO A 194 -2.47 8.02 21.06
C PRO A 194 -3.49 7.54 20.02
N CYS A 195 -3.39 6.28 19.59
CA CYS A 195 -4.28 5.67 18.62
C CYS A 195 -4.45 4.18 18.94
N LYS A 196 -5.64 3.79 19.44
CA LYS A 196 -5.92 2.39 19.83
C LYS A 196 -5.79 1.41 18.65
N GLU A 197 -6.19 1.85 17.46
CA GLU A 197 -6.16 1.04 16.23
C GLU A 197 -4.74 0.69 15.78
N ALA A 198 -3.75 1.51 16.16
CA ALA A 198 -2.33 1.29 15.87
C ALA A 198 -1.59 0.52 16.98
N GLY A 199 -2.26 0.20 18.09
CA GLY A 199 -1.64 -0.44 19.24
C GLY A 199 -1.38 -1.94 19.02
N LEU A 200 -0.15 -2.38 19.25
CA LEU A 200 0.24 -3.78 19.17
C LEU A 200 0.04 -4.49 20.53
N ASN A 201 -0.91 -5.44 20.58
CA ASN A 201 -1.11 -6.30 21.75
C ASN A 201 -0.01 -7.36 21.84
N PHE A 202 0.48 -7.63 23.05
CA PHE A 202 1.50 -8.66 23.29
C PHE A 202 1.38 -9.30 24.67
N ARG A 203 1.98 -10.48 24.83
CA ARG A 203 2.02 -11.22 26.09
C ARG A 203 3.44 -11.33 26.63
N LYS A 204 3.54 -11.55 27.93
CA LYS A 204 4.78 -11.86 28.63
C LYS A 204 5.44 -13.07 27.98
N GLY A 205 6.70 -12.88 27.59
CA GLY A 205 7.52 -13.87 26.93
C GLY A 205 7.67 -13.66 25.43
N ASP A 206 6.79 -12.87 24.81
CA ASP A 206 6.87 -12.51 23.39
C ASP A 206 8.15 -11.73 23.10
N VAL A 207 8.70 -11.94 21.90
CA VAL A 207 9.86 -11.19 21.42
C VAL A 207 9.36 -10.09 20.49
N LEU A 208 9.56 -8.85 20.89
CA LEU A 208 9.18 -7.67 20.14
C LEU A 208 10.40 -7.14 19.38
N HIS A 209 10.18 -6.79 18.12
CA HIS A 209 11.19 -6.13 17.30
C HIS A 209 10.87 -4.65 17.28
N ILE A 210 11.68 -3.87 18.01
CA ILE A 210 11.60 -2.42 18.01
C ILE A 210 12.32 -1.95 16.75
N VAL A 211 11.62 -1.13 15.98
CA VAL A 211 12.06 -0.59 14.71
C VAL A 211 12.30 0.92 14.79
N SER A 212 11.54 1.65 15.62
CA SER A 212 11.83 3.05 15.95
C SER A 212 11.57 3.38 17.43
N GLN A 213 12.39 4.30 17.96
CA GLN A 213 12.29 4.85 19.32
C GLN A 213 12.26 6.39 19.30
N ASP A 214 11.79 6.99 18.19
CA ASP A 214 11.76 8.45 18.03
C ASP A 214 10.88 9.16 19.06
N ASP A 215 9.88 8.45 19.57
CA ASP A 215 9.06 8.90 20.68
C ASP A 215 9.48 8.18 21.95
N ALA A 216 9.64 8.94 23.03
CA ALA A 216 10.12 8.44 24.31
C ALA A 216 9.14 7.46 24.99
N TYR A 217 7.86 7.50 24.64
CA TYR A 217 6.79 6.77 25.33
C TYR A 217 6.17 5.66 24.48
N TRP A 218 6.15 5.80 23.15
CA TRP A 218 5.51 4.83 22.25
C TRP A 218 6.43 4.43 21.11
N TYR A 219 6.97 3.22 21.18
CA TYR A 219 7.89 2.67 20.17
C TYR A 219 7.13 1.97 19.04
N ASP A 220 7.73 2.00 17.85
CA ASP A 220 7.28 1.24 16.67
C ASP A 220 8.12 -0.03 16.50
#